data_AF-A0A367LZX0-F1
#
_entry.id   AF-A0A367LZX0-F1
#
_cell.length_a   1.000
_cell.length_b   1.000
_cell.length_c   1.000
_cell.angle_alpha   90.00
_cell.angle_beta   90.00
_cell.angle_gamma   90.00
#
_symmetry.space_group_name_H-M   'P 1'
#
loop_
_entity.id
_entity.type
_entity.pdbx_description
1 polymer ?
#
loop_
_entity_poly.entity_id
_entity_poly.type
_entity_poly.pdbx_seq_one_letter_code
_entity_poly.pdbx_strand_id
1 'polypeptide(L)'
;AALASAGLEFSDIQPAYLTPADGRAAFENGKVDAWVTWDPYVASAQRQQRARVLADGQGLASYQRYYLASSDYARKHPEVLQQVFAELQRTGRWLKSHPADAAKVLGPLWGNLDAATVEQANARRSYDVQPVSADGLDEQQRIADAFHAQGLLPKPVDARAVEVWQPRH
;
A
#
# COMPACT_ATOMS: atom_id res chain seq x y z
N ALA A 1 -14.37 -8.22 0.84
CA ALA A 1 -14.95 -7.36 -0.22
C ALA A 1 -14.98 -8.09 -1.57
N ALA A 2 -13.84 -8.41 -2.18
CA ALA A 2 -13.82 -9.04 -3.51
C ALA A 2 -14.55 -10.40 -3.60
N LEU A 3 -14.39 -11.29 -2.60
CA LEU A 3 -15.17 -12.54 -2.54
C LEU A 3 -16.67 -12.27 -2.46
N ALA A 4 -17.09 -11.41 -1.52
CA ALA A 4 -18.48 -11.03 -1.34
C ALA A 4 -19.11 -10.39 -2.58
N SER A 5 -18.36 -9.57 -3.35
CA SER A 5 -18.86 -9.02 -4.62
C SER A 5 -19.12 -10.09 -5.70
N ALA A 6 -18.51 -11.27 -5.55
CA ALA A 6 -18.78 -12.44 -6.37
C ALA A 6 -19.76 -13.42 -5.70
N GLY A 7 -20.37 -13.06 -4.57
CA GLY A 7 -21.28 -13.93 -3.82
C GLY A 7 -20.59 -15.07 -3.06
N LEU A 8 -19.27 -14.96 -2.82
CA LEU A 8 -18.47 -15.96 -2.11
C LEU A 8 -18.20 -15.53 -0.66
N GLU A 9 -18.18 -16.51 0.23
CA GLU A 9 -17.77 -16.41 1.62
C GLU A 9 -16.30 -16.80 1.80
N PHE A 10 -15.69 -16.44 2.93
CA PHE A 10 -14.30 -16.84 3.22
C PHE A 10 -14.16 -18.37 3.40
N SER A 11 -15.23 -19.05 3.83
CA SER A 11 -15.31 -20.51 3.92
C SER A 11 -15.31 -21.21 2.56
N ASP A 12 -15.58 -20.49 1.46
CA ASP A 12 -15.53 -21.03 0.10
C ASP A 12 -14.11 -21.11 -0.45
N ILE A 13 -13.11 -20.62 0.28
CA ILE A 13 -11.69 -20.67 -0.11
C ILE A 13 -10.85 -21.39 0.93
N GLN A 14 -9.65 -21.81 0.51
CA GLN A 14 -8.63 -22.36 1.40
C GLN A 14 -7.50 -21.33 1.54
N PRO A 15 -7.42 -20.55 2.63
CA PRO A 15 -6.41 -19.53 2.78
C PRO A 15 -5.03 -20.13 3.06
N ALA A 16 -4.03 -19.68 2.29
CA ALA A 16 -2.62 -19.90 2.60
C ALA A 16 -2.00 -18.59 3.13
N TYR A 17 -1.59 -18.60 4.40
CA TYR A 17 -0.98 -17.44 5.04
C TYR A 17 0.53 -17.44 4.81
N LEU A 18 0.97 -16.66 3.82
CA LEU A 18 2.37 -16.64 3.37
C LEU A 18 2.92 -15.21 3.40
N THR A 19 4.24 -15.09 3.60
CA THR A 19 4.93 -13.81 3.37
C THR A 19 4.82 -13.43 1.88
N PRO A 20 5.02 -12.16 1.48
CA PRO A 20 4.96 -11.80 0.07
C PRO A 20 5.96 -12.55 -0.81
N ALA A 21 7.16 -12.85 -0.31
CA ALA A 21 8.15 -13.64 -1.04
C ALA A 21 7.71 -15.10 -1.19
N ASP A 22 7.19 -15.71 -0.12
CA ASP A 22 6.69 -17.09 -0.17
C ASP A 22 5.42 -17.22 -1.02
N GLY A 23 4.53 -16.23 -0.96
CA GLY A 23 3.33 -16.14 -1.79
C GLY A 23 3.65 -16.07 -3.27
N ARG A 24 4.67 -15.30 -3.65
CA ARG A 24 5.21 -15.29 -5.01
C ARG A 24 5.68 -16.68 -5.43
N ALA A 25 6.54 -17.32 -4.63
CA ALA A 25 7.08 -18.64 -4.96
C ALA A 25 5.97 -19.71 -5.01
N ALA A 26 5.00 -19.66 -4.11
CA ALA A 26 3.86 -20.58 -4.11
C ALA A 26 3.01 -20.42 -5.38
N PHE A 27 2.73 -19.17 -5.78
CA PHE A 27 1.97 -18.90 -6.99
C PHE A 27 2.73 -19.32 -8.26
N GLU A 28 4.03 -19.03 -8.35
CA GLU A 28 4.91 -19.48 -9.45
C GLU A 28 4.93 -21.00 -9.62
N ASN A 29 4.90 -21.73 -8.51
CA ASN A 29 4.95 -23.20 -8.51
C ASN A 29 3.56 -23.87 -8.51
N GLY A 30 2.48 -23.11 -8.73
CA GLY A 30 1.11 -23.63 -8.77
C GLY A 30 0.62 -24.24 -7.46
N LYS A 31 1.17 -23.78 -6.32
CA LYS A 31 0.74 -24.20 -4.97
C LYS A 31 -0.45 -23.40 -4.45
N VAL A 32 -0.74 -22.25 -5.06
CA VAL A 32 -1.94 -21.45 -4.80
C VAL A 32 -2.55 -21.01 -6.13
N ASP A 33 -3.87 -21.07 -6.25
CA ASP A 33 -4.60 -20.75 -7.48
C ASP A 33 -4.76 -19.24 -7.71
N ALA A 34 -4.77 -18.47 -6.62
CA ALA A 34 -4.86 -17.01 -6.63
C ALA A 34 -4.01 -16.43 -5.50
N TRP A 35 -3.48 -15.24 -5.73
CA TRP A 35 -2.63 -14.54 -4.76
C TRP A 35 -3.05 -13.08 -4.60
N VAL A 36 -3.42 -12.70 -3.38
CA VAL A 36 -3.73 -11.32 -3.00
C VAL A 36 -2.43 -10.61 -2.64
N THR A 37 -2.03 -9.62 -3.45
CA THR A 37 -0.74 -8.93 -3.29
C THR A 37 -0.79 -7.49 -3.84
N TRP A 38 0.34 -6.78 -3.74
CA TRP A 38 0.50 -5.38 -4.15
C TRP A 38 1.71 -5.19 -5.07
N ASP A 39 1.80 -4.04 -5.74
CA ASP A 39 2.98 -3.71 -6.54
C ASP A 39 4.25 -3.57 -5.67
N PRO A 40 5.42 -4.04 -6.12
CA PRO A 40 5.71 -4.45 -7.51
C PRO A 40 5.43 -5.92 -7.84
N TYR A 41 4.91 -6.72 -6.90
CA TYR A 41 4.66 -8.14 -7.13
C TYR A 41 3.62 -8.39 -8.22
N VAL A 42 2.55 -7.57 -8.27
CA VAL A 42 1.54 -7.63 -9.34
C VAL A 42 2.18 -7.40 -10.72
N ALA A 43 2.95 -6.31 -10.90
CA ALA A 43 3.65 -6.06 -12.16
C ALA A 43 4.61 -7.20 -12.52
N SER A 44 5.36 -7.71 -11.55
CA SER A 44 6.28 -8.83 -11.75
C SER A 44 5.55 -10.10 -12.20
N ALA A 45 4.45 -10.47 -11.54
CA ALA A 45 3.67 -11.65 -11.90
C ALA A 45 3.02 -11.52 -13.29
N GLN A 46 2.49 -10.33 -13.61
CA GLN A 46 1.93 -10.07 -14.95
C GLN A 46 2.99 -10.22 -16.05
N ARG A 47 4.20 -9.67 -15.85
CA ARG A 47 5.24 -9.67 -16.89
C ARG A 47 6.03 -10.97 -16.98
N GLN A 48 6.35 -11.59 -15.85
CA GLN A 48 7.24 -12.75 -15.79
C GLN A 48 6.47 -14.08 -15.82
N GLN A 49 5.25 -14.10 -15.28
CA GLN A 49 4.45 -15.33 -15.13
C GLN A 49 3.15 -15.29 -15.95
N ARG A 50 2.90 -14.18 -16.68
CA ARG A 50 1.68 -13.96 -17.48
C ARG A 50 0.39 -14.06 -16.64
N ALA A 51 0.49 -13.71 -15.36
CA ALA A 51 -0.66 -13.65 -14.47
C ALA A 51 -1.63 -12.55 -14.94
N ARG A 52 -2.91 -12.71 -14.59
CA ARG A 52 -3.95 -11.69 -14.80
C ARG A 52 -4.54 -11.24 -13.47
N VAL A 53 -4.93 -9.98 -13.41
CA VAL A 53 -5.67 -9.45 -12.25
C VAL A 53 -7.11 -9.95 -12.34
N LEU A 54 -7.58 -10.65 -11.30
CA LEU A 54 -8.97 -11.13 -11.21
C LEU A 54 -9.91 -10.06 -10.63
N ALA A 55 -9.42 -9.30 -9.65
CA ALA A 55 -10.07 -8.15 -9.05
C ALA A 55 -8.98 -7.21 -8.49
N ASP A 56 -9.25 -5.92 -8.46
CA ASP A 56 -8.41 -4.91 -7.79
C ASP A 56 -9.20 -4.16 -6.72
N GLY A 57 -8.56 -3.16 -6.09
CA GLY A 57 -9.18 -2.38 -5.03
C GLY A 57 -10.18 -1.31 -5.51
N GLN A 58 -10.35 -1.10 -6.82
CA GLN A 58 -11.20 -0.02 -7.32
C GLN A 58 -12.66 -0.24 -6.91
N GLY A 59 -13.24 0.75 -6.23
CA GLY A 59 -14.60 0.66 -5.68
C GLY A 59 -14.74 -0.26 -4.47
N LEU A 60 -13.67 -0.94 -4.03
CA LEU A 60 -13.68 -1.86 -2.89
C LEU A 60 -12.91 -1.33 -1.67
N ALA A 61 -11.89 -0.49 -1.88
CA ALA A 61 -11.07 0.06 -0.82
C ALA A 61 -10.59 1.48 -1.16
N SER A 62 -10.56 2.37 -0.16
CA SER A 62 -9.88 3.66 -0.29
C SER A 62 -8.43 3.49 0.20
N TYR A 63 -7.53 3.10 -0.70
CA TYR A 63 -6.15 2.85 -0.29
C TYR A 63 -5.39 4.16 -0.03
N GLN A 64 -5.12 4.45 1.25
CA GLN A 64 -4.22 5.52 1.68
C GLN A 64 -3.02 4.95 2.44
N ARG A 65 -1.87 5.62 2.32
CA ARG A 65 -0.67 5.34 3.11
C ARG A 65 -0.35 6.55 3.98
N TYR A 66 -0.03 6.28 5.23
CA TYR A 66 0.35 7.30 6.21
C TYR A 66 1.84 7.22 6.52
N TYR A 67 2.46 8.39 6.68
CA TYR A 67 3.76 8.50 7.34
C TYR A 67 3.51 8.74 8.82
N LEU A 68 4.19 7.98 9.67
CA LEU A 68 4.01 8.02 11.11
C LEU A 68 5.25 8.59 11.79
N ALA A 69 5.03 9.42 12.80
CA ALA A 69 6.05 9.90 13.73
C ALA A 69 5.49 9.82 15.14
N SER A 70 6.35 9.72 16.16
CA SER A 70 5.88 9.82 17.53
C SER A 70 5.40 11.26 17.83
N SER A 71 4.33 11.39 18.60
CA SER A 71 3.78 12.69 19.03
C SER A 71 4.83 13.61 19.64
N ASP A 72 5.67 13.08 20.53
CA ASP A 72 6.74 13.85 21.17
C ASP A 72 7.77 14.38 20.18
N TYR A 73 8.15 13.58 19.18
CA TYR A 73 9.10 14.01 18.16
C TYR A 73 8.46 15.06 17.25
N ALA A 74 7.22 14.82 16.80
CA ALA A 74 6.49 15.75 15.95
C ALA A 74 6.31 17.13 16.60
N ARG A 75 6.05 17.18 17.91
CA ARG A 75 5.94 18.44 18.68
C ARG A 75 7.27 19.14 18.87
N LYS A 76 8.36 18.40 19.12
CA LYS A 76 9.69 18.96 19.39
C LYS A 76 10.44 19.37 18.12
N HIS A 77 10.16 18.71 16.99
CA HIS A 77 10.88 18.87 15.73
C HIS A 77 9.96 19.13 14.52
N PRO A 78 9.02 20.09 14.59
CA PRO A 78 8.09 20.36 13.49
C PRO A 78 8.80 20.77 12.18
N GLU A 79 9.99 21.37 12.28
CA GLU A 79 10.84 21.73 11.15
C GLU A 79 11.37 20.53 10.37
N VAL A 80 11.69 19.42 11.07
CA VAL A 80 12.14 18.18 10.42
C VAL A 80 10.99 17.56 9.64
N LEU A 81 9.78 17.53 10.23
CA LEU A 81 8.59 17.02 9.56
C LEU A 81 8.27 17.86 8.31
N GLN A 82 8.41 19.19 8.39
CA GLN A 82 8.23 20.08 7.24
C GLN A 82 9.20 19.74 6.10
N GLN A 83 10.49 19.56 6.41
CA GLN A 83 11.50 19.22 5.41
C GLN A 83 11.23 17.86 4.77
N VAL A 84 10.94 16.83 5.58
CA VAL A 84 10.62 15.49 5.07
C VAL A 84 9.38 15.53 4.19
N PHE A 85 8.32 16.22 4.61
CA PHE A 85 7.09 16.37 3.82
C PHE A 85 7.38 17.03 2.45
N ALA A 86 8.10 18.15 2.43
CA ALA A 86 8.46 18.86 1.20
C ALA A 86 9.31 17.99 0.26
N GLU A 87 10.28 17.25 0.82
CA GLU A 87 11.15 16.37 0.04
C GLU A 87 10.41 15.15 -0.52
N LEU A 88 9.48 14.58 0.25
CA LEU A 88 8.59 13.51 -0.24
C LEU A 88 7.73 13.99 -1.40
N GLN A 89 7.13 15.18 -1.30
CA GLN A 89 6.37 15.78 -2.39
C GLN A 89 7.23 16.03 -3.63
N ARG A 90 8.43 16.61 -3.45
CA ARG A 90 9.37 16.88 -4.54
C ARG A 90 9.78 15.59 -5.25
N THR A 91 10.11 14.56 -4.48
CA THR A 91 10.58 13.27 -5.01
C THR A 91 9.43 12.49 -5.67
N GLY A 92 8.22 12.56 -5.11
CA GLY A 92 7.02 11.99 -5.71
C GLY A 92 6.74 12.57 -7.10
N ARG A 93 6.79 13.91 -7.22
CA ARG A 93 6.65 14.59 -8.53
C ARG A 93 7.76 14.20 -9.50
N TRP A 94 9.01 14.16 -9.04
CA TRP A 94 10.14 13.76 -9.87
C TRP A 94 9.98 12.33 -10.41
N LEU A 95 9.57 11.39 -9.56
CA LEU A 95 9.33 10.00 -9.95
C LEU A 95 8.26 9.89 -11.04
N LYS A 96 7.17 10.67 -10.92
CA LYS A 96 6.12 10.69 -11.94
C LYS A 96 6.55 11.33 -13.26
N SER A 97 7.45 12.32 -13.23
CA SER A 97 7.95 12.96 -14.45
C SER A 97 9.16 12.27 -15.09
N HIS A 98 9.87 11.42 -14.35
CA HIS A 98 11.06 10.69 -14.82
C HIS A 98 10.94 9.18 -14.57
N PRO A 99 9.93 8.51 -15.14
CA PRO A 99 9.64 7.10 -14.83
C PRO A 99 10.82 6.16 -15.13
N ALA A 100 11.53 6.37 -16.25
CA ALA A 100 12.67 5.54 -16.64
C ALA A 100 13.87 5.70 -15.70
N ASP A 101 14.17 6.92 -15.27
CA ASP A 101 15.28 7.16 -14.33
C ASP A 101 14.92 6.68 -12.92
N ALA A 102 13.67 6.90 -12.50
CA ALA A 102 13.18 6.32 -11.26
C ALA A 102 13.26 4.79 -11.27
N ALA A 103 13.00 4.15 -12.41
CA ALA A 103 13.10 2.70 -12.55
C ALA A 103 14.53 2.17 -12.39
N LYS A 104 15.53 2.90 -12.89
CA LYS A 104 16.95 2.57 -12.67
C LYS A 104 17.33 2.61 -11.20
N VAL A 105 16.79 3.58 -10.45
CA VAL A 105 17.04 3.71 -8.99
C VAL A 105 16.31 2.62 -8.20
N LEU A 106 15.04 2.37 -8.52
CA LEU A 106 14.17 1.50 -7.74
C LEU A 106 14.34 0.01 -8.05
N GLY A 107 14.73 -0.35 -9.28
CA GLY A 107 14.92 -1.76 -9.69
C GLY A 107 15.80 -2.57 -8.74
N PRO A 108 17.04 -2.12 -8.43
CA PRO A 108 17.90 -2.79 -7.47
C PRO A 108 17.28 -2.91 -6.07
N LEU A 109 16.62 -1.85 -5.60
CA LEU A 109 15.98 -1.80 -4.28
C LEU A 109 14.75 -2.70 -4.17
N TRP A 110 14.11 -3.03 -5.29
CA TRP A 110 12.92 -3.87 -5.36
C TRP A 110 13.24 -5.34 -5.66
N GLY A 111 14.49 -5.75 -5.44
CA GLY A 111 14.94 -7.13 -5.68
C GLY A 111 15.45 -7.34 -7.11
N ASN A 112 16.18 -6.36 -7.64
CA ASN A 112 16.76 -6.39 -9.00
C ASN A 112 15.72 -6.56 -10.12
N LEU A 113 14.59 -5.88 -10.01
CA LEU A 113 13.57 -5.88 -11.06
C LEU A 113 14.03 -5.08 -12.28
N ASP A 114 13.65 -5.53 -13.47
CA ASP A 114 13.93 -4.82 -14.70
C ASP A 114 13.08 -3.54 -14.81
N ALA A 115 13.60 -2.54 -15.54
CA ALA A 115 13.03 -1.20 -15.58
C ALA A 115 11.53 -1.19 -15.96
N ALA A 116 11.14 -1.98 -16.96
CA ALA A 116 9.75 -2.01 -17.40
C ALA A 116 8.78 -2.58 -16.34
N THR A 117 9.25 -3.45 -15.43
CA THR A 117 8.40 -3.97 -14.33
C THR A 117 8.20 -2.86 -13.31
N VAL A 118 9.27 -2.13 -13.00
CA VAL A 118 9.26 -1.02 -12.06
C VAL A 118 8.39 0.13 -12.59
N GLU A 119 8.51 0.46 -13.86
CA GLU A 119 7.68 1.47 -14.54
C GLU A 119 6.20 1.10 -14.50
N GLN A 120 5.84 -0.14 -14.83
CA GLN A 120 4.46 -0.61 -14.76
C GLN A 120 3.89 -0.51 -13.34
N ALA A 121 4.65 -0.92 -12.33
CA ALA A 121 4.26 -0.80 -10.92
C ALA A 121 4.10 0.68 -10.49
N ASN A 122 5.00 1.56 -10.93
CA ASN A 122 4.94 2.99 -10.60
C ASN A 122 3.88 3.77 -11.37
N ALA A 123 3.46 3.29 -12.54
CA ALA A 123 2.37 3.88 -13.31
C ALA A 123 1.06 3.85 -12.52
N ARG A 124 0.80 2.77 -11.76
CA ARG A 124 -0.39 2.59 -10.92
C ARG A 124 -0.39 3.40 -9.62
N ARG A 125 0.74 4.01 -9.27
CA ARG A 125 0.89 4.80 -8.02
C ARG A 125 0.82 6.29 -8.31
N SER A 126 0.11 7.05 -7.48
CA SER A 126 0.06 8.51 -7.60
C SER A 126 1.38 9.17 -7.16
N TYR A 127 1.98 8.66 -6.08
CA TYR A 127 3.08 9.32 -5.36
C TYR A 127 2.74 10.75 -4.88
N ASP A 128 1.46 11.07 -4.82
CA ASP A 128 0.98 12.36 -4.33
C ASP A 128 0.93 12.34 -2.81
N VAL A 129 1.86 13.07 -2.19
CA VAL A 129 1.96 13.20 -0.74
C VAL A 129 1.21 14.46 -0.32
N GLN A 130 0.18 14.28 0.49
CA GLN A 130 -0.74 15.35 0.90
C GLN A 130 -0.77 15.46 2.42
N PRO A 131 -1.14 16.62 2.98
CA PRO A 131 -1.48 16.72 4.39
C PRO A 131 -2.63 15.77 4.72
N VAL A 132 -2.62 15.19 5.92
CA VAL A 132 -3.70 14.32 6.36
C VAL A 132 -4.94 15.18 6.64
N SER A 133 -6.06 14.84 6.00
CA SER A 133 -7.37 15.38 6.35
C SER A 133 -8.04 14.50 7.41
N ALA A 134 -8.88 15.10 8.26
CA ALA A 134 -9.64 14.35 9.26
C ALA A 134 -10.54 13.29 8.60
N ASP A 135 -11.18 13.63 7.48
CA ASP A 135 -12.02 12.72 6.70
C ASP A 135 -11.24 11.51 6.15
N GLY A 136 -9.92 11.63 5.95
CA GLY A 136 -9.06 10.51 5.56
C GLY A 136 -8.96 9.41 6.62
N LEU A 137 -9.22 9.74 7.90
CA LEU A 137 -9.12 8.80 9.01
C LEU A 137 -10.38 7.92 9.16
N ASP A 138 -11.48 8.24 8.47
CA ASP A 138 -12.69 7.42 8.51
C ASP A 138 -12.49 6.03 7.92
N GLU A 139 -11.67 5.91 6.86
CA GLU A 139 -11.29 4.62 6.32
C GLU A 139 -10.46 3.82 7.33
N GLN A 140 -9.52 4.49 8.00
CA GLN A 140 -8.68 3.86 9.02
C GLN A 140 -9.52 3.38 10.21
N GLN A 141 -10.56 4.14 10.58
CA GLN A 141 -11.52 3.72 11.60
C GLN A 141 -12.29 2.48 11.16
N ARG A 142 -12.81 2.45 9.93
CA ARG A 142 -13.51 1.25 9.39
C ARG A 142 -12.62 0.01 9.40
N ILE A 143 -11.33 0.17 9.08
CA ILE A 143 -10.35 -0.92 9.16
C ILE A 143 -10.14 -1.35 10.61
N ALA A 144 -9.96 -0.41 11.55
CA ALA A 144 -9.78 -0.72 12.97
C ALA A 144 -11.01 -1.47 13.55
N ASP A 145 -12.22 -1.02 13.22
CA ASP A 145 -13.48 -1.65 13.63
C ASP A 145 -13.60 -3.07 13.08
N ALA A 146 -13.27 -3.27 11.79
CA ALA A 146 -13.27 -4.59 11.18
C ALA A 146 -12.27 -5.53 11.86
N PHE A 147 -11.05 -5.05 12.16
CA PHE A 147 -10.04 -5.85 12.84
C PHE A 147 -10.47 -6.20 14.27
N HIS A 148 -11.07 -5.27 15.01
CA HIS A 148 -11.61 -5.54 16.34
C HIS A 148 -12.78 -6.54 16.30
N ALA A 149 -13.71 -6.38 15.35
CA ALA A 149 -14.83 -7.31 15.18
C ALA A 149 -14.37 -8.75 14.85
N GLN A 150 -13.22 -8.90 14.21
CA GLN A 150 -12.58 -10.19 13.94
C GLN A 150 -11.64 -10.66 15.07
N GLY A 151 -11.59 -9.96 16.20
CA GLY A 151 -10.73 -10.31 17.34
C GLY A 151 -9.23 -10.10 17.13
N LEU A 152 -8.83 -9.43 16.04
CA LEU A 152 -7.43 -9.15 15.70
C LEU A 152 -6.85 -7.97 16.50
N LEU A 153 -7.71 -7.07 16.97
CA LEU A 153 -7.36 -6.03 17.94
C LEU A 153 -7.99 -6.37 19.29
N PRO A 154 -7.22 -6.40 20.38
CA PRO A 154 -7.73 -6.78 21.71
C PRO A 154 -8.61 -5.69 22.35
N LYS A 155 -8.58 -4.47 21.82
CA LYS A 155 -9.34 -3.32 22.28
C LYS A 155 -9.79 -2.49 21.08
N PRO A 156 -10.92 -1.77 21.18
CA PRO A 156 -11.29 -0.79 20.17
C PRO A 156 -10.23 0.30 20.09
N VAL A 157 -9.96 0.77 18.87
CA VAL A 157 -9.02 1.86 18.57
C VAL A 157 -9.80 2.99 17.92
N ASP A 158 -9.63 4.21 18.41
CA ASP A 158 -10.11 5.41 17.74
C ASP A 158 -9.01 5.97 16.84
N ALA A 159 -9.09 5.67 15.55
CA ALA A 159 -8.15 6.13 14.54
C ALA A 159 -8.30 7.63 14.25
N ARG A 160 -9.40 8.27 14.66
CA ARG A 160 -9.64 9.71 14.49
C ARG A 160 -9.05 10.54 15.63
N ALA A 161 -8.78 9.91 16.77
CA ALA A 161 -8.18 10.56 17.94
C ALA A 161 -6.65 10.76 17.84
N VAL A 162 -6.03 10.37 16.72
CA VAL A 162 -4.58 10.54 16.52
C VAL A 162 -4.20 12.00 16.31
N GLU A 163 -3.05 12.41 16.84
CA GLU A 163 -2.49 13.73 16.54
C GLU A 163 -2.07 13.80 15.06
N VAL A 164 -2.63 14.77 14.34
CA VAL A 164 -2.28 15.02 12.94
C VAL A 164 -1.38 16.25 12.85
N TRP A 165 -0.17 16.06 12.33
CA TRP A 165 0.71 17.17 11.98
C TRP A 165 0.26 17.80 10.66
N GLN A 166 0.31 19.13 10.59
CA GLN A 166 0.00 19.92 9.39
C GLN A 166 1.25 20.70 8.94
N PRO A 167 1.55 20.73 7.63
CA PRO A 167 2.64 21.54 7.11
C PRO A 167 2.32 23.03 7.26
N ARG A 168 3.37 23.82 7.50
CA ARG A 168 3.28 25.28 7.47
C ARG A 168 3.28 25.76 6.02
N HIS A 169 2.47 26.79 5.76
CA HIS A 169 2.42 27.51 4.47
C HIS A 169 3.68 28.33 4.24
#